data_AF-A0A7L1CMQ2-F1
#
_entry.id   AF-A0A7L1CMQ2-F1
#
_cell.length_a   1.000
_cell.length_b   1.000
_cell.length_c   1.000
_cell.angle_alpha   90.00
_cell.angle_beta   90.00
_cell.angle_gamma   90.00
#
_symmetry.space_group_name_H-M   'P 1'
#
loop_
_entity.id
_entity.type
_entity.pdbx_description
1 polymer ?
#
loop_
_entity_poly.entity_id
_entity_poly.type
_entity_poly.pdbx_seq_one_letter_code
_entity_poly.pdbx_strand_id
1 'polypeptide(L)'
;VRPWLGLSTEDLASLFNLLRGGEEGLSSPRLLTPEAERALEKISTLMSTRQAHRCDPDLPFHFIIIKRLPPLQGMIFQWDTTLEKTPKKDRGRRDPLSIIEWVFLSHHRSKRMTKPQELMADLIRKARLRIRELAGCDYECIHMPIRLSSGQITKDMVEHLLQNNEALQFALDSYSGKISIHRPAHQIFNSDPQFQLDTKSVQSKKPLDALTIFTDASGKSHKDPQTRQWKSDVAEVEGSPQVAELAAVVRAFERFSEPFNLVTDSAYVAGVVSRAENSILQEVPNHALFELLAKLVKLISHHKQPFYVMHVRSHTDLPGVIAEGNRRADALAAPVEVTPLPNIFAQAWISHQLHHQNAPGLVRGFHLTRDQAKDIVAVCPQCQQNALPPMPAGVNPRGLTSNEVWQTDVTHSAPFGRQKYIHVSVDTFSGAVFASAHTGEKAGDAIKHLIQAFSFLGIPRSIKTDNGPTYKSREFCSFLQQWGVGHKTGIPHSPTGQAVVERTHQNIKRILNQQ
;
A
#
# COMPACT_ATOMS: atom_id res chain seq x y z
N VAL A 1 -13.48 20.74 11.46
CA VAL A 1 -12.73 22.01 11.31
C VAL A 1 -11.72 21.98 10.16
N ARG A 2 -10.69 21.12 10.18
CA ARG A 2 -9.65 21.09 9.11
C ARG A 2 -10.22 21.04 7.68
N PRO A 3 -11.21 20.19 7.38
CA PRO A 3 -11.79 20.12 6.04
C PRO A 3 -12.58 21.37 5.65
N TRP A 4 -13.13 22.12 6.61
CA TRP A 4 -13.89 23.35 6.33
C TRP A 4 -12.99 24.56 6.08
N LEU A 5 -11.90 24.65 6.84
CA LEU A 5 -10.91 25.73 6.70
C LEU A 5 -9.87 25.46 5.61
N GLY A 6 -9.91 24.27 5.02
CA GLY A 6 -8.92 23.81 4.07
C GLY A 6 -7.48 23.74 4.61
N LEU A 7 -7.34 23.28 5.85
CA LEU A 7 -6.05 23.02 6.51
C LEU A 7 -5.51 21.64 6.15
N SER A 8 -4.38 21.60 5.45
CA SER A 8 -3.73 20.34 5.09
C SER A 8 -3.01 19.71 6.28
N THR A 9 -2.61 18.44 6.14
CA THR A 9 -1.82 17.77 7.19
C THR A 9 -0.41 18.31 7.29
N GLU A 10 0.12 18.85 6.19
CA GLU A 10 1.44 19.51 6.16
C GLU A 10 1.43 20.83 6.93
N ASP A 11 0.36 21.61 6.80
CA ASP A 11 0.16 22.84 7.57
C ASP A 11 0.16 22.60 9.09
N LEU A 12 -0.11 21.36 9.51
CA LEU A 12 -0.17 20.95 10.92
C LEU A 12 1.00 20.04 11.32
N ALA A 13 1.93 19.75 10.39
CA ALA A 13 2.99 18.77 10.63
C ALA A 13 3.91 19.18 11.80
N SER A 14 4.24 20.47 11.91
CA SER A 14 5.01 21.01 13.04
C SER A 14 4.33 20.76 14.38
N LEU A 15 3.00 20.90 14.44
CA LEU A 15 2.20 20.62 15.65
C LEU A 15 2.17 19.12 15.97
N PHE A 16 2.06 18.25 14.96
CA PHE A 16 2.10 16.80 15.19
C PHE A 16 3.48 16.32 15.65
N ASN A 17 4.56 16.95 15.19
CA ASN A 17 5.90 16.61 15.61
C ASN A 17 6.13 16.91 17.11
N LEU A 18 5.51 17.95 17.67
CA LEU A 18 5.53 18.22 19.11
C LEU A 18 4.91 17.10 19.96
N LEU A 19 4.01 16.31 19.36
CA LEU A 19 3.32 15.19 19.99
C LEU A 19 4.06 13.86 19.81
N ARG A 20 5.14 13.79 19.01
CA ARG A 20 5.95 12.57 18.85
C ARG A 20 6.86 12.37 20.05
N GLY A 21 6.94 11.13 20.55
CA GLY A 21 7.86 10.74 21.62
C GLY A 21 7.33 10.87 23.06
N GLY A 22 6.01 10.91 23.26
CA GLY A 22 5.42 10.95 24.60
C GLY A 22 5.09 9.57 25.16
N GLU A 23 6.03 8.95 25.88
CA GLU A 23 5.67 8.02 26.98
C GLU A 23 5.11 8.80 28.20
N GLU A 24 5.21 10.12 28.19
CA GLU A 24 4.67 11.03 29.20
C GLU A 24 3.22 11.41 28.84
N GLY A 25 2.32 11.24 29.81
CA GLY A 25 0.86 11.37 29.63
C GLY A 25 0.38 12.72 29.08
N LEU A 26 -0.92 12.80 28.78
CA LEU A 26 -1.60 13.95 28.14
C LEU A 26 -1.35 15.32 28.81
N SER A 27 -0.90 15.34 30.06
CA SER A 27 -0.58 16.54 30.85
C SER A 27 0.88 16.99 30.77
N SER A 28 1.73 16.31 29.99
CA SER A 28 3.14 16.72 29.83
C SER A 28 3.22 18.12 29.20
N PRO A 29 3.96 19.07 29.77
CA PRO A 29 4.14 20.39 29.17
C PRO A 29 4.93 20.27 27.85
N ARG A 30 4.52 21.00 26.82
CA ARG A 30 5.22 21.08 25.53
C ARG A 30 5.51 22.53 25.21
N LEU A 31 6.74 22.80 24.77
CA LEU A 31 7.13 24.12 24.28
C LEU A 31 6.81 24.22 22.79
N LEU A 32 6.17 25.32 22.39
CA LEU A 32 5.91 25.60 20.98
C LEU A 32 7.22 25.94 20.29
N THR A 33 7.51 25.28 19.17
CA THR A 33 8.59 25.71 18.28
C THR A 33 8.13 26.88 17.42
N PRO A 34 9.05 27.71 16.88
CA PRO A 34 8.69 28.78 15.96
C PRO A 34 7.90 28.31 14.72
N GLU A 35 8.13 27.07 14.25
CA GLU A 35 7.35 26.43 13.18
C GLU A 35 5.93 26.09 13.62
N ALA A 36 5.73 25.73 14.88
CA ALA A 36 4.42 25.44 15.45
C ALA A 36 3.63 26.73 15.71
N GLU A 37 4.27 27.79 16.17
CA GLU A 37 3.65 29.12 16.33
C GLU A 37 3.13 29.65 15.00
N ARG A 38 3.97 29.63 13.95
CA ARG A 38 3.56 30.01 12.58
C ARG A 38 2.38 29.18 12.06
N ALA A 39 2.35 27.88 12.39
CA ALA A 39 1.22 27.03 12.02
C ALA A 39 -0.07 27.46 12.75
N LEU A 40 0.00 27.81 14.03
CA LEU A 40 -1.15 28.29 14.81
C LEU A 40 -1.65 29.65 14.31
N GLU A 41 -0.75 30.59 14.00
CA GLU A 41 -1.12 31.88 13.40
C GLU A 41 -1.84 31.70 12.07
N LYS A 42 -1.35 30.78 11.23
CA LYS A 42 -2.00 30.41 9.97
C LYS A 42 -3.39 29.83 10.19
N ILE A 43 -3.58 28.95 11.18
CA ILE A 43 -4.90 28.41 11.55
C ILE A 43 -5.83 29.54 11.97
N SER A 44 -5.37 30.44 12.85
CA SER A 44 -6.15 31.60 13.32
C SER A 44 -6.58 32.52 12.17
N THR A 45 -5.67 32.81 11.24
CA THR A 45 -5.95 33.59 10.03
C THR A 45 -6.99 32.90 9.16
N LEU A 46 -6.87 31.58 8.96
CA LEU A 46 -7.81 30.80 8.15
C LEU A 46 -9.19 30.69 8.81
N MET A 47 -9.25 30.59 10.14
CA MET A 47 -10.52 30.63 10.89
C MET A 47 -11.25 31.96 10.71
N SER A 48 -10.51 33.06 10.62
CA SER A 48 -11.09 34.41 10.45
C SER A 48 -11.47 34.74 9.02
N THR A 49 -10.78 34.15 8.03
CA THR A 49 -10.90 34.55 6.60
C THR A 49 -11.66 33.56 5.73
N ARG A 50 -11.67 32.27 6.06
CA ARG A 50 -12.31 31.24 5.23
C ARG A 50 -13.77 31.03 5.60
N GLN A 51 -14.55 30.69 4.58
CA GLN A 51 -15.99 30.44 4.69
C GLN A 51 -16.30 29.02 4.23
N ALA A 52 -17.26 28.40 4.91
CA ALA A 52 -17.89 27.15 4.51
C ALA A 52 -19.41 27.37 4.48
N HIS A 53 -20.07 26.74 3.51
CA HIS A 53 -21.48 26.92 3.24
C HIS A 53 -22.25 25.68 3.68
N ARG A 54 -23.54 25.87 3.96
CA ARG A 54 -24.46 24.74 4.15
C ARG A 54 -24.80 24.15 2.78
N CYS A 55 -25.12 22.86 2.78
CA CYS A 55 -25.62 22.18 1.59
C CYS A 55 -26.99 22.75 1.20
N ASP A 56 -27.13 23.07 -0.08
CA ASP A 56 -28.41 23.35 -0.73
C ASP A 56 -28.94 22.06 -1.39
N PRO A 57 -30.09 21.51 -0.96
CA PRO A 57 -30.61 20.26 -1.52
C PRO A 57 -30.89 20.30 -3.03
N ASP A 58 -31.14 21.50 -3.59
CA ASP A 58 -31.55 21.67 -4.98
C ASP A 58 -30.35 21.83 -5.93
N LEU A 59 -29.12 21.97 -5.40
CA LEU A 59 -27.92 22.16 -6.19
C LEU A 59 -27.06 20.88 -6.27
N PRO A 60 -26.53 20.56 -7.46
CA PRO A 60 -25.64 19.41 -7.64
C PRO A 60 -24.27 19.65 -6.99
N PHE A 61 -23.61 18.55 -6.60
CA PHE A 61 -22.25 18.59 -6.10
C PHE A 61 -21.23 18.48 -7.22
N HIS A 62 -20.19 19.29 -7.12
CA HIS A 62 -19.02 19.30 -7.98
C HIS A 62 -17.77 19.06 -7.15
N PHE A 63 -16.76 18.48 -7.79
CA PHE A 63 -15.46 18.28 -7.20
C PHE A 63 -14.38 18.87 -8.11
N ILE A 64 -13.41 19.59 -7.55
CA ILE A 64 -12.29 20.14 -8.31
C ILE A 64 -10.97 19.88 -7.62
N ILE A 65 -9.95 19.57 -8.43
CA ILE A 65 -8.56 19.45 -8.00
C ILE A 65 -7.86 20.80 -8.20
N ILE A 66 -7.35 21.39 -7.13
CA ILE A 66 -6.95 22.82 -7.11
C ILE A 66 -5.42 23.02 -7.13
N LYS A 67 -4.63 22.17 -6.46
CA LYS A 67 -3.20 22.45 -6.19
C LYS A 67 -2.18 21.62 -6.98
N ARG A 68 -0.94 22.12 -7.05
CA ARG A 68 0.26 21.37 -7.46
C ARG A 68 0.76 20.48 -6.32
N LEU A 69 1.38 19.37 -6.71
CA LEU A 69 2.03 18.41 -5.83
C LEU A 69 3.36 18.94 -5.24
N PRO A 70 3.72 18.53 -4.01
CA PRO A 70 2.88 18.21 -2.85
C PRO A 70 2.51 19.46 -2.03
N PRO A 71 1.32 19.49 -1.39
CA PRO A 71 0.27 18.48 -1.44
C PRO A 71 -0.83 18.82 -2.45
N LEU A 72 -1.26 17.81 -3.22
CA LEU A 72 -2.49 17.88 -4.04
C LEU A 72 -3.70 18.04 -3.13
N GLN A 73 -4.59 18.98 -3.45
CA GLN A 73 -5.79 19.28 -2.66
C GLN A 73 -7.01 19.33 -3.57
N GLY A 74 -8.15 18.90 -3.04
CA GLY A 74 -9.43 18.94 -3.71
C GLY A 74 -10.44 19.76 -2.94
N MET A 75 -11.49 20.19 -3.61
CA MET A 75 -12.61 20.92 -3.00
C MET A 75 -13.93 20.36 -3.51
N ILE A 76 -14.82 20.06 -2.56
CA ILE A 76 -16.23 19.74 -2.77
C ILE A 76 -17.00 21.05 -2.68
N PHE A 77 -17.79 21.34 -3.71
CA PHE A 77 -18.59 22.56 -3.77
C PHE A 77 -19.90 22.30 -4.51
N GLN A 78 -20.87 23.18 -4.29
CA GLN A 78 -22.08 23.26 -5.11
C GLN A 78 -21.96 24.47 -6.02
N TRP A 79 -22.49 24.34 -7.23
CA TRP A 79 -22.36 25.33 -8.28
C TRP A 79 -23.71 25.71 -8.85
N ASP A 80 -24.11 26.96 -8.66
CA ASP A 80 -25.35 27.49 -9.22
C ASP A 80 -25.12 27.98 -10.66
N THR A 81 -25.47 27.11 -11.62
CA THR A 81 -25.38 27.42 -13.06
C THR A 81 -26.35 28.52 -13.51
N THR A 82 -27.41 28.79 -12.75
CA THR A 82 -28.36 29.86 -13.07
C THR A 82 -27.76 31.22 -12.75
N LEU A 83 -27.14 31.35 -11.56
CA LEU A 83 -26.39 32.53 -11.17
C LEU A 83 -25.16 32.75 -12.04
N GLU A 84 -24.50 31.69 -12.53
CA GLU A 84 -23.38 31.81 -13.48
C GLU A 84 -23.77 32.47 -14.81
N LYS A 85 -24.99 32.25 -15.30
CA LYS A 85 -25.48 32.83 -16.57
C LYS A 85 -26.00 34.26 -16.42
N THR A 86 -26.39 34.66 -15.22
CA THR A 86 -26.86 36.03 -14.92
C THR A 86 -25.70 37.02 -15.04
N PRO A 87 -25.86 38.22 -15.62
CA PRO A 87 -24.79 39.23 -15.66
C PRO A 87 -24.34 39.64 -14.24
N LYS A 88 -23.04 39.87 -14.01
CA LYS A 88 -22.50 40.25 -12.67
C LYS A 88 -23.20 41.46 -12.04
N LYS A 89 -23.73 42.38 -12.84
CA LYS A 89 -24.47 43.57 -12.39
C LYS A 89 -25.81 43.22 -11.72
N ASP A 90 -26.43 42.11 -12.12
CA ASP A 90 -27.77 41.70 -11.68
C ASP A 90 -27.75 40.61 -10.59
N ARG A 91 -26.57 40.04 -10.29
CA ARG A 91 -26.39 39.00 -9.25
C ARG A 91 -26.47 39.52 -7.81
N GLY A 92 -26.36 40.83 -7.60
CA GLY A 92 -26.22 41.39 -6.26
C GLY A 92 -24.96 40.88 -5.54
N ARG A 93 -25.07 40.53 -4.24
CA ARG A 93 -23.98 39.94 -3.43
C ARG A 93 -23.87 38.40 -3.52
N ARG A 94 -24.66 37.72 -4.37
CA ARG A 94 -24.69 36.24 -4.42
C ARG A 94 -23.57 35.68 -5.28
N ASP A 95 -22.82 34.74 -4.71
CA ASP A 95 -21.75 33.99 -5.37
C ASP A 95 -22.33 32.65 -5.90
N PRO A 96 -22.12 32.27 -7.17
CA PRO A 96 -22.52 30.95 -7.67
C PRO A 96 -21.79 29.78 -6.99
N LEU A 97 -20.71 30.05 -6.25
CA LEU A 97 -19.92 29.04 -5.56
C LEU A 97 -20.34 28.87 -4.10
N SER A 98 -20.75 27.66 -3.73
CA SER A 98 -20.92 27.26 -2.33
C SER A 98 -19.88 26.20 -1.95
N ILE A 99 -18.87 26.60 -1.17
CA ILE A 99 -17.81 25.69 -0.70
C ILE A 99 -18.33 24.82 0.44
N ILE A 100 -18.29 23.49 0.28
CA ILE A 100 -18.79 22.53 1.27
C ILE A 100 -17.63 21.99 2.12
N GLU A 101 -16.65 21.35 1.49
CA GLU A 101 -15.54 20.71 2.22
C GLU A 101 -14.28 20.60 1.35
N TRP A 102 -13.12 20.79 1.95
CA TRP A 102 -11.81 20.53 1.33
C TRP A 102 -11.37 19.10 1.59
N VAL A 103 -10.84 18.44 0.55
CA VAL A 103 -10.39 17.05 0.59
C VAL A 103 -8.86 17.01 0.49
N PHE A 104 -8.24 16.21 1.36
CA PHE A 104 -6.79 16.09 1.47
C PHE A 104 -6.32 14.65 1.31
N LEU A 105 -5.15 14.49 0.70
CA LEU A 105 -4.43 13.22 0.72
C LEU A 105 -3.97 12.87 2.14
N SER A 106 -3.83 11.57 2.40
CA SER A 106 -3.30 11.09 3.67
C SER A 106 -1.85 11.52 3.81
N HIS A 107 -1.42 11.83 5.03
CA HIS A 107 -0.04 12.21 5.30
C HIS A 107 0.91 11.02 5.14
N HIS A 108 0.48 9.85 5.63
CA HIS A 108 1.15 8.59 5.34
C HIS A 108 0.70 8.08 3.97
N ARG A 109 1.62 8.08 3.01
CA ARG A 109 1.41 7.43 1.72
C ARG A 109 1.70 5.94 1.85
N SER A 110 0.91 5.12 1.17
CA SER A 110 1.10 3.66 1.13
C SER A 110 2.30 3.25 0.25
N LYS A 111 2.71 4.12 -0.68
CA LYS A 111 3.83 3.88 -1.60
C LYS A 111 4.90 4.96 -1.44
N ARG A 112 6.17 4.52 -1.43
CA ARG A 112 7.35 5.41 -1.34
C ARG A 112 7.57 6.22 -2.62
N MET A 113 7.26 5.62 -3.77
CA MET A 113 7.26 6.26 -5.09
C MET A 113 5.84 6.25 -5.63
N THR A 114 5.30 7.45 -5.84
CA THR A 114 3.93 7.62 -6.31
C THR A 114 3.92 8.58 -7.50
N LYS A 115 3.26 8.19 -8.58
CA LYS A 115 3.08 9.07 -9.74
C LYS A 115 1.98 10.10 -9.44
N PRO A 116 2.07 11.33 -9.98
CA PRO A 116 1.05 12.36 -9.83
C PRO A 116 -0.38 11.91 -10.14
N GLN A 117 -0.55 11.08 -11.17
CA GLN A 117 -1.85 10.55 -11.57
C GLN A 117 -2.41 9.58 -10.53
N GLU A 118 -1.56 8.80 -9.85
CA GLU A 118 -1.99 7.94 -8.73
C GLU A 118 -2.48 8.79 -7.55
N LEU A 119 -1.81 9.92 -7.26
CA LEU A 119 -2.24 10.85 -6.20
C LEU A 119 -3.56 11.54 -6.54
N MET A 120 -3.76 11.86 -7.82
CA MET A 120 -5.03 12.38 -8.33
C MET A 120 -6.14 11.34 -8.17
N ALA A 121 -5.88 10.09 -8.53
CA ALA A 121 -6.81 8.98 -8.35
C ALA A 121 -7.19 8.77 -6.87
N ASP A 122 -6.21 8.76 -5.95
CA ASP A 122 -6.46 8.62 -4.52
C ASP A 122 -7.29 9.79 -3.95
N LEU A 123 -7.04 11.01 -4.45
CA LEU A 123 -7.83 12.18 -4.04
C LEU A 123 -9.28 12.07 -4.53
N ILE A 124 -9.50 11.65 -5.78
CA ILE A 124 -10.84 11.40 -6.34
C ILE A 124 -11.56 10.32 -5.54
N ARG A 125 -10.90 9.19 -5.23
CA ARG A 125 -11.49 8.11 -4.42
C ARG A 125 -11.95 8.60 -3.05
N LYS A 126 -11.10 9.38 -2.37
CA LYS A 126 -11.44 9.99 -1.09
C LYS A 126 -12.61 10.95 -1.19
N ALA A 127 -12.62 11.80 -2.20
CA ALA A 127 -13.71 12.74 -2.43
C ALA A 127 -15.04 12.00 -2.67
N ARG A 128 -15.04 11.01 -3.57
CA ARG A 128 -16.22 10.18 -3.88
C ARG A 128 -16.74 9.43 -2.66
N LEU A 129 -15.85 8.83 -1.86
CA LEU A 129 -16.25 8.21 -0.59
C LEU A 129 -16.90 9.24 0.34
N ARG A 130 -16.28 10.41 0.45
CA ARG A 130 -16.75 11.48 1.33
C ARG A 130 -18.12 12.02 0.94
N ILE A 131 -18.38 12.24 -0.35
CA ILE A 131 -19.70 12.75 -0.78
C ILE A 131 -20.82 11.71 -0.60
N ARG A 132 -20.51 10.41 -0.75
CA ARG A 132 -21.45 9.34 -0.45
C ARG A 132 -21.81 9.29 1.05
N GLU A 133 -20.83 9.53 1.93
CA GLU A 133 -21.10 9.66 3.37
C GLU A 133 -21.93 10.90 3.71
N LEU A 134 -21.68 12.03 3.03
CA LEU A 134 -22.33 13.31 3.32
C LEU A 134 -23.76 13.42 2.78
N ALA A 135 -23.99 12.92 1.55
CA ALA A 135 -25.21 13.18 0.80
C ALA A 135 -25.81 11.93 0.13
N GLY A 136 -25.16 10.76 0.22
CA GLY A 136 -25.64 9.54 -0.41
C GLY A 136 -25.63 9.56 -1.94
N CYS A 137 -24.92 10.52 -2.56
CA CYS A 137 -24.85 10.70 -4.01
C CYS A 137 -23.40 10.72 -4.52
N ASP A 138 -23.21 10.90 -5.83
CA ASP A 138 -21.91 11.11 -6.48
C ASP A 138 -21.91 12.50 -7.16
N TYR A 139 -20.76 12.98 -7.61
CA TYR A 139 -20.64 14.32 -8.20
C TYR A 139 -21.29 14.41 -9.59
N GLU A 140 -21.96 15.52 -9.90
CA GLU A 140 -22.39 15.79 -11.28
C GLU A 140 -21.18 15.98 -12.19
N CYS A 141 -20.14 16.68 -11.69
CA CYS A 141 -18.93 16.91 -12.44
C CYS A 141 -17.66 16.88 -11.58
N ILE A 142 -16.65 16.13 -12.06
CA ILE A 142 -15.28 16.11 -11.53
C ILE A 142 -14.40 16.95 -12.45
N HIS A 143 -13.86 18.05 -11.91
CA HIS A 143 -12.95 18.96 -12.59
C HIS A 143 -11.49 18.57 -12.32
N MET A 144 -10.81 18.14 -13.37
CA MET A 144 -9.40 17.74 -13.40
C MET A 144 -8.61 18.72 -14.28
N PRO A 145 -8.26 19.93 -13.79
CA PRO A 145 -7.55 20.91 -14.59
C PRO A 145 -6.10 20.47 -14.84
N ILE A 146 -5.90 19.78 -15.95
CA ILE A 146 -4.60 19.29 -16.42
C ILE A 146 -4.10 20.19 -17.55
N ARG A 147 -2.80 20.50 -17.56
CA ARG A 147 -2.08 21.16 -18.65
C ARG A 147 -1.01 20.23 -19.20
N LEU A 148 -0.79 20.23 -20.51
CA LEU A 148 0.37 19.54 -21.09
C LEU A 148 1.57 20.48 -21.20
N SER A 149 2.77 19.91 -21.09
CA SER A 149 4.02 20.60 -21.45
C SER A 149 4.04 21.09 -22.91
N SER A 150 3.30 20.43 -23.81
CA SER A 150 3.36 20.65 -25.26
C SER A 150 2.20 21.41 -25.88
N GLY A 151 1.21 21.91 -25.11
CA GLY A 151 0.08 22.67 -25.66
C GLY A 151 -1.26 22.48 -24.94
N GLN A 152 -2.36 22.73 -25.65
CA GLN A 152 -3.72 22.50 -25.16
C GLN A 152 -4.05 21.00 -25.15
N ILE A 153 -4.73 20.54 -24.09
CA ILE A 153 -5.28 19.18 -24.01
C ILE A 153 -6.51 19.09 -24.90
N THR A 154 -6.56 18.08 -25.77
CA THR A 154 -7.78 17.66 -26.46
C THR A 154 -8.51 16.60 -25.65
N LYS A 155 -9.82 16.44 -25.88
CA LYS A 155 -10.65 15.42 -25.22
C LYS A 155 -10.10 14.00 -25.41
N ASP A 156 -9.64 13.68 -26.63
CA ASP A 156 -9.09 12.36 -26.97
C ASP A 156 -7.83 12.01 -26.16
N MET A 157 -7.01 13.02 -25.82
CA MET A 157 -5.83 12.81 -24.98
C MET A 157 -6.19 12.50 -23.54
N VAL A 158 -7.30 13.06 -23.03
CA VAL A 158 -7.82 12.76 -21.70
C VAL A 158 -8.37 11.34 -21.67
N GLU A 159 -9.13 10.95 -22.70
CA GLU A 159 -9.64 9.58 -22.84
C GLU A 159 -8.48 8.56 -22.90
N HIS A 160 -7.44 8.84 -23.69
CA HIS A 160 -6.24 8.02 -23.71
C HIS A 160 -5.54 7.95 -22.36
N LEU A 161 -5.46 9.06 -21.61
CA LEU A 161 -4.90 9.07 -20.26
C LEU A 161 -5.73 8.21 -19.29
N LEU A 162 -7.05 8.27 -19.37
CA LEU A 162 -7.96 7.45 -18.57
C LEU A 162 -7.84 5.96 -18.95
N GLN A 163 -7.67 5.64 -20.24
CA GLN A 163 -7.52 4.26 -20.71
C GLN A 163 -6.17 3.62 -20.35
N ASN A 164 -5.11 4.42 -20.18
CA ASN A 164 -3.77 3.91 -19.88
C ASN A 164 -3.37 4.03 -18.39
N ASN A 165 -4.25 4.58 -17.55
CA ASN A 165 -3.97 4.79 -16.13
C ASN A 165 -4.92 3.98 -15.25
N GLU A 166 -4.48 2.79 -14.84
CA GLU A 166 -5.26 1.89 -13.98
C GLU A 166 -5.75 2.56 -12.70
N ALA A 167 -4.93 3.39 -12.05
CA ALA A 167 -5.32 4.05 -10.81
C ALA A 167 -6.53 4.98 -11.01
N LEU A 168 -6.54 5.76 -12.10
CA LEU A 168 -7.68 6.62 -12.44
C LEU A 168 -8.91 5.81 -12.86
N GLN A 169 -8.73 4.67 -13.55
CA GLN A 169 -9.84 3.78 -13.87
C GLN A 169 -10.53 3.26 -12.60
N PHE A 170 -9.75 2.76 -11.64
CA PHE A 170 -10.30 2.34 -10.35
C PHE A 170 -10.94 3.49 -9.57
N ALA A 171 -10.38 4.71 -9.66
CA ALA A 171 -10.93 5.86 -8.98
C ALA A 171 -12.28 6.33 -9.56
N LEU A 172 -12.46 6.15 -10.87
CA LEU A 172 -13.64 6.56 -11.62
C LEU A 172 -14.57 5.38 -11.94
N ASP A 173 -14.30 4.20 -11.39
CA ASP A 173 -15.15 3.04 -11.57
C ASP A 173 -16.59 3.34 -11.11
N SER A 174 -17.55 2.91 -11.91
CA SER A 174 -18.98 3.15 -11.69
C SER A 174 -19.36 4.64 -11.55
N TYR A 175 -18.53 5.59 -12.01
CA TYR A 175 -18.85 7.02 -12.03
C TYR A 175 -19.65 7.37 -13.29
N SER A 176 -20.84 7.94 -13.12
CA SER A 176 -21.75 8.31 -14.21
C SER A 176 -21.78 9.80 -14.53
N GLY A 177 -21.09 10.63 -13.74
CA GLY A 177 -21.05 12.08 -13.95
C GLY A 177 -20.05 12.51 -15.03
N LYS A 178 -19.93 13.83 -15.22
CA LYS A 178 -19.07 14.44 -16.25
C LYS A 178 -17.65 14.60 -15.72
N ILE A 179 -16.66 14.39 -16.58
CA ILE A 179 -15.27 14.74 -16.29
C ILE A 179 -14.92 15.97 -17.14
N SER A 180 -14.49 17.04 -16.48
CA SER A 180 -14.10 18.28 -17.15
C SER A 180 -12.63 18.57 -16.89
N ILE A 181 -11.89 18.92 -17.94
CA ILE A 181 -10.53 19.45 -17.83
C ILE A 181 -10.50 20.97 -17.63
N HIS A 182 -11.66 21.62 -17.73
CA HIS A 182 -11.78 23.06 -17.58
C HIS A 182 -12.22 23.40 -16.16
N ARG A 183 -11.71 24.54 -15.68
CA ARG A 183 -12.10 25.10 -14.39
C ARG A 183 -13.43 25.82 -14.52
N PRO A 184 -14.28 25.80 -13.48
CA PRO A 184 -15.41 26.71 -13.40
C PRO A 184 -14.93 28.16 -13.47
N ALA A 185 -15.76 29.05 -14.00
CA ALA A 185 -15.42 30.46 -14.20
C ALA A 185 -15.47 31.26 -12.87
N HIS A 186 -14.57 30.95 -11.94
CA HIS A 186 -14.46 31.61 -10.63
C HIS A 186 -13.04 32.07 -10.33
N GLN A 187 -12.90 33.21 -9.65
CA GLN A 187 -11.58 33.78 -9.32
C GLN A 187 -10.75 32.85 -8.42
N ILE A 188 -11.40 32.11 -7.51
CA ILE A 188 -10.74 31.17 -6.59
C ILE A 188 -10.01 30.03 -7.32
N PHE A 189 -10.44 29.69 -8.55
CA PHE A 189 -9.83 28.61 -9.34
C PHE A 189 -8.77 29.14 -10.32
N ASN A 190 -8.73 30.46 -10.54
CA ASN A 190 -7.81 31.10 -11.49
C ASN A 190 -6.47 31.49 -10.88
N SER A 191 -6.39 31.59 -9.55
CA SER A 191 -5.15 31.93 -8.84
C SER A 191 -4.12 30.79 -8.81
N ASP A 192 -4.55 29.53 -8.97
CA ASP A 192 -3.66 28.38 -8.81
C ASP A 192 -3.10 27.85 -10.15
N PRO A 193 -1.79 27.56 -10.23
CA PRO A 193 -1.16 27.00 -11.43
C PRO A 193 -1.77 25.63 -11.78
N GLN A 194 -2.02 25.39 -13.07
CA GLN A 194 -2.56 24.10 -13.54
C GLN A 194 -1.58 22.96 -13.29
N PHE A 195 -2.12 21.77 -13.03
CA PHE A 195 -1.32 20.57 -12.90
C PHE A 195 -0.72 20.20 -14.25
N GLN A 196 0.61 20.26 -14.38
CA GLN A 196 1.29 19.92 -15.62
C GLN A 196 1.54 18.41 -15.67
N LEU A 197 1.01 17.77 -16.69
CA LEU A 197 1.23 16.37 -16.98
C LEU A 197 2.19 16.24 -18.15
N ASP A 198 3.34 15.62 -17.90
CA ASP A 198 4.30 15.31 -18.95
C ASP A 198 3.90 13.99 -19.62
N THR A 199 3.60 14.07 -20.92
CA THR A 199 3.16 12.92 -21.74
C THR A 199 4.28 12.23 -22.48
N LYS A 200 5.46 12.85 -22.57
CA LYS A 200 6.63 12.24 -23.18
C LYS A 200 7.27 11.28 -22.18
N SER A 201 6.94 9.99 -22.31
CA SER A 201 7.68 8.96 -21.61
C SER A 201 8.96 8.66 -22.37
N VAL A 202 10.09 8.85 -21.70
CA VAL A 202 11.43 8.50 -22.19
C VAL A 202 11.68 7.01 -22.00
N GLN A 203 10.92 6.36 -21.12
CA GLN A 203 10.99 4.92 -20.93
C GLN A 203 10.23 4.16 -22.02
N SER A 204 10.93 3.34 -22.79
CA SER A 204 10.33 2.45 -23.77
C SER A 204 9.66 1.25 -23.10
N LYS A 205 8.53 0.79 -23.68
CA LYS A 205 7.87 -0.47 -23.30
C LYS A 205 8.47 -1.70 -24.00
N LYS A 206 9.30 -1.49 -25.02
CA LYS A 206 9.95 -2.54 -25.81
C LYS A 206 11.46 -2.37 -25.77
N PRO A 207 12.25 -3.46 -25.89
CA PRO A 207 13.69 -3.38 -26.05
C PRO A 207 14.07 -2.45 -27.21
N LEU A 208 15.09 -1.63 -26.99
CA LEU A 208 15.65 -0.72 -27.98
C LEU A 208 16.75 -1.42 -28.78
N ASP A 209 16.93 -1.04 -30.04
CA ASP A 209 18.13 -1.42 -30.80
C ASP A 209 19.30 -0.51 -30.39
N ALA A 210 19.79 -0.73 -29.17
CA ALA A 210 20.74 0.14 -28.50
C ALA A 210 21.63 -0.63 -27.51
N LEU A 211 22.59 0.08 -26.90
CA LEU A 211 23.53 -0.48 -25.92
C LEU A 211 22.79 -1.22 -24.79
N THR A 212 23.20 -2.45 -24.48
CA THR A 212 22.66 -3.21 -23.35
C THR A 212 23.65 -3.21 -22.19
N ILE A 213 23.19 -2.74 -21.02
CA ILE A 213 23.98 -2.54 -19.81
C ILE A 213 23.47 -3.53 -18.75
N PHE A 214 24.38 -4.31 -18.17
CA PHE A 214 24.08 -5.24 -17.10
C PHE A 214 24.59 -4.67 -15.76
N THR A 215 23.73 -4.62 -14.75
CA THR A 215 24.04 -4.07 -13.42
C THR A 215 23.77 -5.09 -12.32
N ASP A 216 24.74 -5.26 -11.42
CA ASP A 216 24.64 -6.05 -10.19
C ASP A 216 25.26 -5.28 -8.99
N ALA A 217 24.99 -5.74 -7.76
CA ALA A 217 25.29 -5.13 -6.47
C ALA A 217 26.74 -4.70 -6.25
N SER A 218 27.72 -5.23 -6.98
CA SER A 218 29.13 -4.86 -6.78
C SER A 218 29.93 -4.64 -8.08
N GLY A 219 29.26 -4.53 -9.24
CA GLY A 219 29.97 -4.27 -10.49
C GLY A 219 29.06 -4.17 -11.70
N LYS A 220 29.51 -3.43 -12.73
CA LYS A 220 28.83 -3.35 -14.03
C LYS A 220 29.61 -4.07 -15.09
N SER A 221 28.88 -4.68 -16.03
CA SER A 221 29.41 -5.02 -17.35
C SER A 221 28.56 -4.35 -18.43
N HIS A 222 29.19 -3.67 -19.39
CA HIS A 222 28.51 -3.14 -20.58
C HIS A 222 29.19 -3.67 -21.85
N LYS A 223 28.39 -3.92 -22.89
CA LYS A 223 28.88 -4.41 -24.18
C LYS A 223 28.80 -3.31 -25.22
N ASP A 224 29.94 -2.75 -25.58
CA ASP A 224 30.07 -1.65 -26.54
C ASP A 224 29.38 -1.97 -27.89
N PRO A 225 28.50 -1.10 -28.43
CA PRO A 225 27.74 -1.38 -29.65
C PRO A 225 28.61 -1.44 -30.91
N GLN A 226 29.75 -0.73 -30.92
CA GLN A 226 30.62 -0.62 -32.08
C GLN A 226 31.73 -1.69 -32.07
N THR A 227 32.19 -2.12 -30.88
CA THR A 227 33.33 -3.05 -30.76
C THR A 227 32.96 -4.45 -30.28
N ARG A 228 31.73 -4.69 -29.81
CA ARG A 228 31.27 -5.96 -29.20
C ARG A 228 32.12 -6.43 -28.00
N GLN A 229 33.01 -5.60 -27.47
CA GLN A 229 33.86 -5.90 -26.32
C GLN A 229 33.17 -5.51 -25.01
N TRP A 230 33.42 -6.32 -23.97
CA TRP A 230 32.90 -6.10 -22.63
C TRP A 230 33.80 -5.13 -21.88
N LYS A 231 33.22 -4.07 -21.34
CA LYS A 231 33.90 -3.09 -20.49
C LYS A 231 33.30 -3.16 -19.09
N SER A 232 34.15 -3.28 -18.07
CA SER A 232 33.73 -3.33 -16.66
C SER A 232 33.82 -1.95 -16.03
N ASP A 233 32.94 -1.70 -15.05
CA ASP A 233 32.99 -0.50 -14.23
C ASP A 233 32.54 -0.83 -12.81
N VAL A 234 33.51 -0.89 -11.89
CA VAL A 234 33.32 -1.30 -10.50
C VAL A 234 33.44 -0.06 -9.61
N ALA A 235 32.55 0.06 -8.63
CA ALA A 235 32.64 1.07 -7.58
C ALA A 235 32.24 0.42 -6.26
N GLU A 236 33.04 0.63 -5.22
CA GLU A 236 32.71 0.20 -3.87
C GLU A 236 31.60 1.09 -3.31
N VAL A 237 30.59 0.46 -2.73
CA VAL A 237 29.44 1.14 -2.13
C VAL A 237 29.21 0.52 -0.76
N GLU A 238 29.30 1.33 0.29
CA GLU A 238 28.96 0.90 1.64
C GLU A 238 27.44 0.87 1.83
N GLY A 239 26.89 -0.24 2.31
CA GLY A 239 25.48 -0.34 2.67
C GLY A 239 24.87 -1.72 2.42
N SER A 240 23.54 -1.79 2.49
CA SER A 240 22.78 -3.02 2.20
C SER A 240 22.85 -3.39 0.70
N PRO A 241 22.61 -4.65 0.31
CA PRO A 241 22.56 -5.06 -1.10
C PRO A 241 21.66 -4.17 -1.99
N GLN A 242 20.51 -3.73 -1.45
CA GLN A 242 19.59 -2.82 -2.15
C GLN A 242 20.20 -1.45 -2.49
N VAL A 243 21.07 -0.93 -1.63
CA VAL A 243 21.78 0.34 -1.83
C VAL A 243 22.82 0.17 -2.93
N ALA A 244 23.52 -0.96 -2.93
CA ALA A 244 24.56 -1.28 -3.89
C ALA A 244 23.99 -1.52 -5.31
N GLU A 245 22.91 -2.31 -5.42
CA GLU A 245 22.16 -2.52 -6.67
C GLU A 245 21.62 -1.19 -7.24
N LEU A 246 21.04 -0.34 -6.37
CA LEU A 246 20.50 0.96 -6.78
C LEU A 246 21.63 1.92 -7.22
N ALA A 247 22.76 1.92 -6.52
CA ALA A 247 23.93 2.72 -6.87
C ALA A 247 24.51 2.31 -8.24
N ALA A 248 24.53 1.02 -8.55
CA ALA A 248 24.93 0.52 -9.86
C ALA A 248 24.05 1.12 -10.97
N VAL A 249 22.74 1.14 -10.77
CA VAL A 249 21.80 1.73 -11.74
C VAL A 249 21.92 3.25 -11.81
N VAL A 250 21.99 3.97 -10.69
CA VAL A 250 22.21 5.43 -10.67
C VAL A 250 23.42 5.80 -11.51
N ARG A 251 24.54 5.10 -11.29
CA ARG A 251 25.78 5.34 -12.02
C ARG A 251 25.64 5.02 -13.52
N ALA A 252 24.68 4.17 -13.93
CA ALA A 252 24.47 3.84 -15.34
C ALA A 252 23.83 5.04 -16.04
N PHE A 253 22.83 5.64 -15.41
CA PHE A 253 22.22 6.89 -15.88
C PHE A 253 23.17 8.09 -15.83
N GLU A 254 24.19 8.11 -14.97
CA GLU A 254 25.22 9.16 -14.98
C GLU A 254 26.18 9.06 -16.17
N ARG A 255 26.48 7.84 -16.60
CA ARG A 255 27.53 7.58 -17.59
C ARG A 255 27.00 7.55 -19.01
N PHE A 256 25.79 7.04 -19.21
CA PHE A 256 25.20 6.84 -20.53
C PHE A 256 24.08 7.86 -20.75
N SER A 257 24.32 8.78 -21.69
CA SER A 257 23.34 9.78 -22.14
C SER A 257 22.66 9.39 -23.46
N GLU A 258 23.14 8.33 -24.11
CA GLU A 258 22.60 7.73 -25.34
C GLU A 258 21.44 6.77 -25.02
N PRO A 259 20.65 6.32 -26.01
CA PRO A 259 19.66 5.26 -25.78
C PRO A 259 20.30 3.96 -25.26
N PHE A 260 19.70 3.32 -24.25
CA PHE A 260 20.20 2.05 -23.72
C PHE A 260 19.11 1.12 -23.15
N ASN A 261 19.42 -0.17 -23.10
CA ASN A 261 18.66 -1.20 -22.40
C ASN A 261 19.36 -1.50 -21.07
N LEU A 262 18.68 -1.27 -19.95
CA LEU A 262 19.14 -1.62 -18.61
C LEU A 262 18.64 -3.02 -18.23
N VAL A 263 19.57 -3.88 -17.84
CA VAL A 263 19.31 -5.24 -17.42
C VAL A 263 19.81 -5.40 -15.99
N THR A 264 18.90 -5.78 -15.09
CA THR A 264 19.23 -6.05 -13.68
C THR A 264 18.53 -7.32 -13.24
N ASP A 265 19.16 -8.06 -12.34
CA ASP A 265 18.58 -9.20 -11.64
C ASP A 265 17.84 -8.81 -10.35
N SER A 266 17.90 -7.53 -9.98
CA SER A 266 17.14 -6.98 -8.87
C SER A 266 15.73 -6.60 -9.30
N ALA A 267 14.74 -7.41 -8.89
CA ALA A 267 13.32 -7.09 -9.05
C ALA A 267 12.96 -5.76 -8.36
N TYR A 268 13.63 -5.44 -7.25
CA TYR A 268 13.44 -4.19 -6.52
C TYR A 268 13.85 -3.00 -7.39
N VAL A 269 15.08 -3.00 -7.92
CA VAL A 269 15.59 -1.88 -8.71
C VAL A 269 14.87 -1.75 -10.04
N ALA A 270 14.58 -2.86 -10.72
CA ALA A 270 13.75 -2.84 -11.93
C ALA A 270 12.38 -2.18 -11.67
N GLY A 271 11.74 -2.53 -10.55
CA GLY A 271 10.48 -1.93 -10.11
C GLY A 271 10.62 -0.42 -9.81
N VAL A 272 11.69 0.00 -9.14
CA VAL A 272 11.98 1.41 -8.84
C VAL A 272 12.17 2.20 -10.13
N VAL A 273 13.04 1.75 -11.04
CA VAL A 273 13.33 2.44 -12.30
C VAL A 273 12.08 2.57 -13.16
N SER A 274 11.29 1.50 -13.27
CA SER A 274 10.05 1.50 -14.07
C SER A 274 9.00 2.50 -13.58
N ARG A 275 9.12 2.96 -12.34
CA ARG A 275 8.20 3.91 -11.71
C ARG A 275 8.84 5.26 -11.46
N ALA A 276 10.14 5.44 -11.69
CA ALA A 276 10.89 6.64 -11.34
C ALA A 276 10.49 7.87 -12.16
N GLU A 277 10.16 7.67 -13.43
CA GLU A 277 9.74 8.76 -14.32
C GLU A 277 8.54 9.53 -13.76
N ASN A 278 8.72 10.84 -13.61
CA ASN A 278 7.73 11.78 -13.07
C ASN A 278 7.18 11.41 -11.68
N SER A 279 7.90 10.59 -10.90
CA SER A 279 7.44 10.15 -9.58
C SER A 279 7.76 11.16 -8.48
N ILE A 280 6.94 11.14 -7.44
CA ILE A 280 7.18 11.88 -6.21
C ILE A 280 7.64 10.90 -5.15
N LEU A 281 8.81 11.19 -4.61
CA LEU A 281 9.41 10.43 -3.53
C LEU A 281 8.85 10.89 -2.18
N GLN A 282 8.59 9.91 -1.32
CA GLN A 282 8.39 10.13 0.09
C GLN A 282 9.74 10.01 0.81
N GLU A 283 9.99 10.91 1.75
CA GLU A 283 11.15 10.84 2.63
C GLU A 283 11.16 9.50 3.40
N VAL A 284 12.32 8.86 3.46
CA VAL A 284 12.51 7.60 4.19
C VAL A 284 13.57 7.75 5.28
N PRO A 285 13.46 6.98 6.38
CA PRO A 285 14.41 7.08 7.50
C PRO A 285 15.84 6.69 7.10
N ASN A 286 16.00 5.81 6.11
CA ASN A 286 17.31 5.46 5.56
C ASN A 286 17.76 6.55 4.58
N HIS A 287 18.57 7.47 5.09
CA HIS A 287 19.07 8.62 4.35
C HIS A 287 19.89 8.21 3.11
N ALA A 288 20.76 7.20 3.22
CA ALA A 288 21.59 6.75 2.10
C ALA A 288 20.74 6.23 0.92
N LEU A 289 19.69 5.45 1.21
CA LEU A 289 18.77 4.97 0.20
C LEU A 289 17.94 6.12 -0.40
N PHE A 290 17.49 7.07 0.43
CA PHE A 290 16.73 8.23 -0.03
C PHE A 290 17.53 9.09 -1.01
N GLU A 291 18.79 9.38 -0.70
CA GLU A 291 19.68 10.18 -1.54
C GLU A 291 19.88 9.52 -2.91
N LEU A 292 20.12 8.20 -2.95
CA LEU A 292 20.23 7.46 -4.21
C LEU A 292 18.93 7.48 -5.03
N LEU A 293 17.77 7.30 -4.38
CA LEU A 293 16.47 7.38 -5.04
C LEU A 293 16.21 8.79 -5.59
N ALA A 294 16.48 9.82 -4.82
CA ALA A 294 16.34 11.21 -5.23
C ALA A 294 17.23 11.53 -6.43
N LYS A 295 18.48 11.06 -6.39
CA LYS A 295 19.44 11.19 -7.49
C LYS A 295 18.97 10.45 -8.74
N LEU A 296 18.47 9.22 -8.61
CA LEU A 296 17.93 8.45 -9.74
C LEU A 296 16.75 9.16 -10.40
N VAL A 297 15.76 9.62 -9.62
CA VAL A 297 14.59 10.34 -10.14
C VAL A 297 15.00 11.61 -10.86
N LYS A 298 15.98 12.36 -10.31
CA LYS A 298 16.54 13.55 -10.96
C LYS A 298 17.25 13.21 -12.28
N LEU A 299 18.03 12.14 -12.33
CA LEU A 299 18.72 11.75 -13.57
C LEU A 299 17.72 11.35 -14.65
N ILE A 300 16.74 10.51 -14.30
CA ILE A 300 15.68 10.07 -15.24
C ILE A 300 14.86 11.27 -15.73
N SER A 301 14.51 12.23 -14.85
CA SER A 301 13.73 13.40 -15.25
C SER A 301 14.46 14.33 -16.23
N HIS A 302 15.80 14.31 -16.25
CA HIS A 302 16.62 15.10 -17.18
C HIS A 302 17.09 14.30 -18.39
N HIS A 303 16.86 12.98 -18.39
CA HIS A 303 17.26 12.10 -19.48
C HIS A 303 16.40 12.37 -20.72
N LYS A 304 17.03 12.66 -21.86
CA LYS A 304 16.32 13.03 -23.11
C LYS A 304 16.14 11.86 -24.08
N GLN A 305 17.00 10.85 -23.99
CA GLN A 305 17.05 9.71 -24.92
C GLN A 305 16.27 8.51 -24.40
N PRO A 306 15.65 7.68 -25.25
CA PRO A 306 14.84 6.58 -24.75
C PRO A 306 15.68 5.52 -24.02
N PHE A 307 15.15 4.95 -22.94
CA PHE A 307 15.77 3.80 -22.27
C PHE A 307 14.74 2.69 -22.02
N TYR A 308 15.18 1.45 -21.96
CA TYR A 308 14.35 0.29 -21.61
C TYR A 308 14.90 -0.36 -20.35
N VAL A 309 14.03 -0.87 -19.48
CA VAL A 309 14.45 -1.60 -18.27
C VAL A 309 13.85 -3.00 -18.29
N MET A 310 14.69 -4.01 -18.02
CA MET A 310 14.26 -5.39 -17.85
C MET A 310 14.83 -6.00 -16.58
N HIS A 311 14.00 -6.83 -15.96
CA HIS A 311 14.39 -7.70 -14.88
C HIS A 311 14.73 -9.10 -15.43
N VAL A 312 15.81 -9.68 -14.96
CA VAL A 312 16.19 -11.07 -15.24
C VAL A 312 16.21 -11.85 -13.94
N ARG A 313 16.01 -13.16 -14.00
CA ARG A 313 16.20 -13.99 -12.81
C ARG A 313 17.69 -14.25 -12.62
N SER A 314 18.19 -14.02 -11.42
CA SER A 314 19.57 -14.34 -11.03
C SER A 314 19.87 -15.82 -11.26
N HIS A 315 21.13 -16.12 -11.59
CA HIS A 315 21.64 -17.48 -11.79
C HIS A 315 20.77 -18.35 -12.72
N THR A 316 20.36 -17.79 -13.86
CA THR A 316 19.63 -18.56 -14.88
C THR A 316 20.58 -19.32 -15.79
N ASP A 317 20.32 -20.62 -15.95
CA ASP A 317 21.04 -21.51 -16.89
C ASP A 317 20.54 -21.40 -18.34
N LEU A 318 19.69 -20.41 -18.63
CA LEU A 318 19.12 -20.23 -19.96
C LEU A 318 20.19 -19.70 -20.92
N PRO A 319 20.31 -20.25 -22.14
CA PRO A 319 21.22 -19.72 -23.14
C PRO A 319 20.72 -18.36 -23.66
N GLY A 320 21.62 -17.41 -23.84
CA GLY A 320 21.28 -16.12 -24.45
C GLY A 320 22.21 -14.97 -24.03
N VAL A 321 22.19 -13.90 -24.82
CA VAL A 321 23.02 -12.70 -24.59
C VAL A 321 22.70 -12.06 -23.23
N ILE A 322 21.45 -12.16 -22.78
CA ILE A 322 20.98 -11.62 -21.51
C ILE A 322 21.55 -12.41 -20.32
N ALA A 323 21.42 -13.75 -20.34
CA ALA A 323 21.92 -14.59 -19.26
C ALA A 323 23.46 -14.61 -19.18
N GLU A 324 24.14 -14.51 -20.33
CA GLU A 324 25.60 -14.34 -20.37
C GLU A 324 26.04 -12.99 -19.78
N GLY A 325 25.32 -11.90 -20.08
CA GLY A 325 25.63 -10.59 -19.53
C GLY A 325 25.41 -10.48 -18.03
N ASN A 326 24.35 -11.10 -17.51
CA ASN A 326 24.12 -11.15 -16.06
C ASN A 326 25.26 -11.89 -15.36
N ARG A 327 25.61 -13.10 -15.80
CA ARG A 327 26.71 -13.89 -15.22
C ARG A 327 28.04 -13.13 -15.19
N ARG A 328 28.31 -12.29 -16.19
CA ARG A 328 29.50 -11.44 -16.23
C ARG A 328 29.42 -10.27 -15.26
N ALA A 329 28.24 -9.67 -15.08
CA ALA A 329 28.03 -8.66 -14.03
C ALA A 329 28.23 -9.29 -12.64
N ASP A 330 27.63 -10.46 -12.38
CA ASP A 330 27.77 -11.22 -11.13
C ASP A 330 29.24 -11.55 -10.82
N ALA A 331 30.01 -11.98 -11.84
CA ALA A 331 31.42 -12.30 -11.68
C ALA A 331 32.30 -11.09 -11.37
N LEU A 332 31.91 -9.88 -11.81
CA LEU A 332 32.61 -8.63 -11.52
C LEU A 332 32.21 -8.04 -10.17
N ALA A 333 31.02 -8.40 -9.69
CA ALA A 333 30.48 -8.07 -8.40
C ALA A 333 31.05 -8.97 -7.28
N ALA A 334 31.59 -10.14 -7.59
CA ALA A 334 32.32 -10.94 -6.61
C ALA A 334 33.60 -10.21 -6.16
N PRO A 335 33.79 -9.91 -4.86
CA PRO A 335 35.01 -9.26 -4.39
C PRO A 335 36.23 -10.15 -4.67
N VAL A 336 37.28 -9.54 -5.21
CA VAL A 336 38.62 -10.15 -5.33
C VAL A 336 39.22 -10.23 -3.93
N GLU A 337 38.80 -11.21 -3.14
CA GLU A 337 39.62 -11.85 -2.12
C GLU A 337 38.97 -13.13 -1.65
N VAL A 338 39.76 -14.20 -1.68
CA VAL A 338 39.42 -15.54 -1.26
C VAL A 338 39.08 -15.53 0.22
N THR A 339 37.80 -15.41 0.54
CA THR A 339 37.22 -15.93 1.77
C THR A 339 36.14 -16.93 1.34
N PRO A 340 36.14 -18.18 1.85
CA PRO A 340 35.04 -19.07 1.58
C PRO A 340 33.78 -18.37 2.10
N LEU A 341 32.86 -18.03 1.18
CA LEU A 341 31.53 -17.52 1.50
C LEU A 341 31.06 -18.19 2.79
N PRO A 342 30.65 -17.43 3.83
CA PRO A 342 30.23 -18.04 5.08
C PRO A 342 29.20 -19.10 4.73
N ASN A 343 29.46 -20.33 5.19
CA ASN A 343 28.62 -21.50 5.02
C ASN A 343 27.15 -21.08 4.99
N ILE A 344 26.34 -21.58 4.05
CA ILE A 344 24.91 -21.26 3.91
C ILE A 344 24.19 -21.25 5.28
N PHE A 345 24.65 -22.11 6.20
CA PHE A 345 24.24 -22.15 7.59
C PHE A 345 24.55 -20.86 8.39
N ALA A 346 25.75 -20.30 8.29
CA ALA A 346 26.15 -19.04 8.94
C ALA A 346 25.40 -17.83 8.36
N GLN A 347 25.13 -17.81 7.06
CA GLN A 347 24.28 -16.77 6.44
C GLN A 347 22.84 -16.85 6.95
N ALA A 348 22.28 -18.06 7.02
CA ALA A 348 20.97 -18.28 7.61
C ALA A 348 20.92 -17.90 9.09
N TRP A 349 22.00 -18.13 9.84
CA TRP A 349 22.14 -17.75 11.24
C TRP A 349 22.15 -16.22 11.42
N ILE A 350 22.92 -15.48 10.62
CA ILE A 350 22.95 -14.01 10.63
C ILE A 350 21.58 -13.44 10.22
N SER A 351 20.98 -13.97 9.17
CA SER A 351 19.63 -13.57 8.73
C SER A 351 18.58 -13.84 9.80
N HIS A 352 18.67 -14.96 10.52
CA HIS A 352 17.82 -15.26 11.65
C HIS A 352 18.07 -14.32 12.85
N GLN A 353 19.32 -13.98 13.13
CA GLN A 353 19.67 -13.04 14.21
C GLN A 353 19.12 -11.63 13.94
N LEU A 354 19.08 -11.20 12.67
CA LEU A 354 18.58 -9.88 12.27
C LEU A 354 17.05 -9.83 12.14
N HIS A 355 16.42 -10.92 11.71
CA HIS A 355 15.01 -10.91 11.29
C HIS A 355 14.11 -11.91 12.02
N HIS A 356 14.67 -12.73 12.90
CA HIS A 356 13.96 -13.76 13.68
C HIS A 356 13.03 -14.64 12.81
N GLN A 357 13.52 -15.01 11.62
CA GLN A 357 12.76 -15.80 10.64
C GLN A 357 12.43 -17.19 11.19
N ASN A 358 11.22 -17.68 10.97
CA ASN A 358 10.86 -19.04 11.39
C ASN A 358 11.57 -20.12 10.55
N ALA A 359 11.67 -21.35 11.06
CA ALA A 359 12.36 -22.45 10.38
C ALA A 359 11.88 -22.68 8.93
N PRO A 360 10.57 -22.66 8.60
CA PRO A 360 10.12 -22.75 7.20
C PRO A 360 10.54 -21.57 6.31
N GLY A 361 10.76 -20.39 6.89
CA GLY A 361 11.33 -19.23 6.21
C GLY A 361 12.81 -19.45 5.88
N LEU A 362 13.58 -19.98 6.83
CA LEU A 362 15.00 -20.30 6.64
C LEU A 362 15.21 -21.45 5.63
N VAL A 363 14.39 -22.50 5.68
CA VAL A 363 14.42 -23.59 4.70
C VAL A 363 14.18 -23.07 3.28
N ARG A 364 13.25 -22.14 3.10
CA ARG A 364 12.93 -21.58 1.77
C ARG A 364 13.95 -20.54 1.30
N GLY A 365 14.51 -19.74 2.21
CA GLY A 365 15.45 -18.68 1.87
C GLY A 365 16.88 -19.17 1.66
N PHE A 366 17.29 -20.22 2.37
CA PHE A 366 18.68 -20.70 2.41
C PHE A 366 18.82 -22.19 2.06
N HIS A 367 17.76 -22.85 1.60
CA HIS A 367 17.78 -24.28 1.22
C HIS A 367 18.32 -25.23 2.31
N LEU A 368 18.20 -24.85 3.58
CA LEU A 368 18.60 -25.69 4.71
C LEU A 368 17.64 -26.88 4.90
N THR A 369 18.13 -27.95 5.53
CA THR A 369 17.23 -29.01 6.01
C THR A 369 16.33 -28.46 7.12
N ARG A 370 15.16 -29.06 7.29
CA ARG A 370 14.19 -28.61 8.30
C ARG A 370 14.75 -28.69 9.72
N ASP A 371 15.65 -29.62 9.99
CA ASP A 371 16.26 -29.79 11.30
C ASP A 371 17.37 -28.76 11.53
N GLN A 372 18.22 -28.49 10.54
CA GLN A 372 19.19 -27.38 10.60
C GLN A 372 18.53 -26.02 10.85
N ALA A 373 17.41 -25.75 10.18
CA ALA A 373 16.66 -24.51 10.38
C ALA A 373 15.98 -24.44 11.75
N LYS A 374 15.59 -25.58 12.34
CA LYS A 374 15.08 -25.61 13.72
C LYS A 374 16.19 -25.37 14.72
N ASP A 375 17.39 -25.91 14.50
CA ASP A 375 18.53 -25.72 15.40
C ASP A 375 18.92 -24.24 15.47
N ILE A 376 18.95 -23.53 14.34
CA ILE A 376 19.20 -22.08 14.30
C ILE A 376 18.17 -21.31 15.14
N VAL A 377 16.88 -21.64 14.99
CA VAL A 377 15.79 -20.99 15.73
C VAL A 377 15.83 -21.35 17.22
N ALA A 378 16.21 -22.60 17.53
CA ALA A 378 16.27 -23.12 18.90
C ALA A 378 17.40 -22.50 19.72
N VAL A 379 18.48 -22.05 19.08
CA VAL A 379 19.62 -21.38 19.75
C VAL A 379 19.36 -19.88 19.99
N CYS A 380 18.35 -19.28 19.35
CA CYS A 380 18.05 -17.85 19.51
C CYS A 380 17.32 -17.57 20.85
N PRO A 381 17.92 -16.80 21.78
CA PRO A 381 17.32 -16.53 23.10
C PRO A 381 15.97 -15.80 23.02
N GLN A 382 15.82 -14.92 22.04
CA GLN A 382 14.62 -14.10 21.82
C GLN A 382 13.48 -14.90 21.18
N CYS A 383 13.81 -15.92 20.37
CA CYS A 383 12.82 -16.86 19.85
C CYS A 383 12.47 -17.95 20.87
N GLN A 384 13.40 -18.33 21.76
CA GLN A 384 13.09 -19.22 22.89
C GLN A 384 12.14 -18.59 23.91
N GLN A 385 12.26 -17.29 24.19
CA GLN A 385 11.33 -16.58 25.09
C GLN A 385 9.87 -16.58 24.58
N ASN A 386 9.68 -16.68 23.26
CA ASN A 386 8.36 -16.76 22.61
C ASN A 386 8.06 -18.16 22.04
N ALA A 387 8.86 -19.17 22.37
CA ALA A 387 8.68 -20.51 21.85
C ALA A 387 7.43 -21.14 22.46
N LEU A 388 6.44 -21.44 21.62
CA LEU A 388 5.35 -22.33 22.01
C LEU A 388 5.96 -23.71 22.32
N PRO A 389 5.53 -24.37 23.41
CA PRO A 389 5.99 -25.73 23.69
C PRO A 389 5.73 -26.62 22.47
N PRO A 390 6.71 -27.41 22.01
CA PRO A 390 6.52 -28.30 20.88
C PRO A 390 5.46 -29.34 21.25
N MET A 391 4.26 -29.20 20.68
CA MET A 391 3.20 -30.19 20.83
C MET A 391 3.42 -31.36 19.87
N PRO A 392 3.12 -32.60 20.27
CA PRO A 392 3.28 -33.78 19.42
C PRO A 392 2.47 -33.65 18.13
N ALA A 393 2.93 -34.31 17.07
CA ALA A 393 2.30 -34.36 15.75
C ALA A 393 0.90 -35.01 15.82
N GLY A 394 -0.11 -34.23 16.20
CA GLY A 394 -1.52 -34.60 16.07
C GLY A 394 -2.07 -34.18 14.71
N VAL A 395 -2.77 -35.11 14.06
CA VAL A 395 -3.39 -34.91 12.75
C VAL A 395 -4.64 -34.04 12.92
N ASN A 396 -4.55 -32.75 12.59
CA ASN A 396 -5.73 -31.89 12.46
C ASN A 396 -6.28 -32.03 11.02
N PRO A 397 -7.41 -32.70 10.80
CA PRO A 397 -7.99 -32.83 9.46
C PRO A 397 -8.38 -31.45 8.93
N ARG A 398 -7.87 -31.10 7.75
CA ARG A 398 -8.21 -29.87 7.02
C ARG A 398 -9.05 -30.23 5.80
N GLY A 399 -9.91 -29.30 5.39
CA GLY A 399 -10.52 -29.37 4.07
C GLY A 399 -9.46 -29.38 2.97
N LEU A 400 -9.72 -30.13 1.91
CA LEU A 400 -8.97 -30.13 0.66
C LEU A 400 -9.49 -29.06 -0.31
N THR A 401 -10.72 -28.59 -0.12
CA THR A 401 -11.30 -27.45 -0.84
C THR A 401 -11.89 -26.40 0.10
N SER A 402 -12.10 -25.17 -0.41
CA SER A 402 -12.74 -24.11 0.37
C SER A 402 -14.16 -24.50 0.79
N ASN A 403 -14.57 -24.06 1.99
CA ASN A 403 -15.86 -24.38 2.59
C ASN A 403 -16.14 -25.89 2.76
N GLU A 404 -15.11 -26.74 2.79
CA GLU A 404 -15.31 -28.16 3.07
C GLU A 404 -15.41 -28.43 4.58
N VAL A 405 -14.48 -27.86 5.35
CA VAL A 405 -14.40 -28.03 6.80
C VAL A 405 -14.12 -26.69 7.46
N TRP A 406 -15.04 -26.23 8.28
CA TRP A 406 -14.84 -25.09 9.16
C TRP A 406 -14.53 -25.54 10.58
N GLN A 407 -13.76 -24.74 11.31
CA GLN A 407 -13.62 -24.83 12.76
C GLN A 407 -14.29 -23.63 13.40
N THR A 408 -15.21 -23.87 14.33
CA THR A 408 -15.95 -22.83 15.04
C THR A 408 -15.76 -22.98 16.53
N ASP A 409 -15.45 -21.88 17.20
CA ASP A 409 -15.25 -21.83 18.64
C ASP A 409 -15.53 -20.42 19.20
N VAL A 410 -15.61 -20.29 20.53
CA VAL A 410 -15.85 -19.01 21.22
C VAL A 410 -14.60 -18.59 21.98
N THR A 411 -14.27 -17.29 21.88
CA THR A 411 -13.24 -16.67 22.72
C THR A 411 -13.78 -15.46 23.46
N HIS A 412 -13.17 -15.14 24.61
CA HIS A 412 -13.59 -14.02 25.43
C HIS A 412 -12.65 -12.83 25.30
N SER A 413 -13.23 -11.65 25.18
CA SER A 413 -12.52 -10.36 25.24
C SER A 413 -13.25 -9.41 26.17
N ALA A 414 -12.70 -9.22 27.38
CA ALA A 414 -13.30 -8.39 28.43
C ALA A 414 -13.60 -6.93 28.02
N PRO A 415 -12.80 -6.25 27.17
CA PRO A 415 -13.09 -4.89 26.72
C PRO A 415 -14.46 -4.69 26.02
N PHE A 416 -15.06 -5.76 25.47
CA PHE A 416 -16.37 -5.69 24.81
C PHE A 416 -17.57 -5.71 25.78
N GLY A 417 -17.31 -5.68 27.11
CA GLY A 417 -18.34 -5.54 28.13
C GLY A 417 -19.40 -6.63 28.05
N ARG A 418 -20.66 -6.24 27.77
CA ARG A 418 -21.79 -7.18 27.66
C ARG A 418 -21.68 -8.09 26.43
N GLN A 419 -20.91 -7.72 25.41
CA GLN A 419 -20.69 -8.53 24.19
C GLN A 419 -19.32 -9.25 24.18
N LYS A 420 -18.80 -9.58 25.35
CA LYS A 420 -17.46 -10.18 25.51
C LYS A 420 -17.27 -11.54 24.83
N TYR A 421 -18.34 -12.20 24.38
CA TYR A 421 -18.30 -13.53 23.77
C TYR A 421 -18.15 -13.40 22.26
N ILE A 422 -16.94 -13.60 21.75
CA ILE A 422 -16.62 -13.53 20.33
C ILE A 422 -16.69 -14.94 19.76
N HIS A 423 -17.71 -15.19 18.94
CA HIS A 423 -17.83 -16.43 18.18
C HIS A 423 -17.00 -16.30 16.91
N VAL A 424 -16.17 -17.30 16.62
CA VAL A 424 -15.21 -17.28 15.51
C VAL A 424 -15.37 -18.55 14.68
N SER A 425 -15.53 -18.39 13.37
CA SER A 425 -15.53 -19.48 12.39
C SER A 425 -14.38 -19.30 11.41
N VAL A 426 -13.65 -20.39 11.15
CA VAL A 426 -12.47 -20.39 10.27
C VAL A 426 -12.58 -21.50 9.23
N ASP A 427 -12.47 -21.16 7.95
CA ASP A 427 -12.29 -22.15 6.88
C ASP A 427 -10.87 -22.75 6.97
N THR A 428 -10.77 -24.06 7.19
CA THR A 428 -9.49 -24.74 7.42
C THR A 428 -8.61 -24.85 6.18
N PHE A 429 -9.19 -24.69 4.98
CA PHE A 429 -8.46 -24.69 3.71
C PHE A 429 -7.92 -23.29 3.38
N SER A 430 -8.82 -22.31 3.22
CA SER A 430 -8.45 -20.95 2.80
C SER A 430 -7.87 -20.09 3.93
N GLY A 431 -8.14 -20.43 5.18
CA GLY A 431 -7.81 -19.60 6.34
C GLY A 431 -8.70 -18.37 6.50
N ALA A 432 -9.79 -18.25 5.73
CA ALA A 432 -10.76 -17.17 5.87
C ALA A 432 -11.44 -17.23 7.24
N VAL A 433 -11.56 -16.07 7.91
CA VAL A 433 -12.07 -15.95 9.29
C VAL A 433 -13.27 -15.03 9.31
N PHE A 434 -14.34 -15.45 9.98
CA PHE A 434 -15.45 -14.60 10.37
C PHE A 434 -15.60 -14.61 11.88
N ALA A 435 -15.74 -13.42 12.48
CA ALA A 435 -15.89 -13.26 13.93
C ALA A 435 -17.02 -12.27 14.23
N SER A 436 -17.84 -12.57 15.24
CA SER A 436 -18.92 -11.69 15.68
C SER A 436 -19.05 -11.70 17.19
N ALA A 437 -19.27 -10.53 17.78
CA ALA A 437 -19.45 -10.36 19.22
C ALA A 437 -20.92 -10.55 19.64
N HIS A 438 -21.14 -11.32 20.70
CA HIS A 438 -22.47 -11.68 21.22
C HIS A 438 -22.54 -11.55 22.73
N THR A 439 -23.76 -11.47 23.26
CA THR A 439 -24.02 -11.34 24.71
C THR A 439 -23.91 -12.64 25.50
N GLY A 440 -23.75 -13.77 24.83
CA GLY A 440 -23.66 -15.09 25.45
C GLY A 440 -23.12 -16.18 24.52
N GLU A 441 -23.09 -17.40 25.06
CA GLU A 441 -22.59 -18.60 24.41
C GLU A 441 -23.72 -19.61 24.13
N LYS A 442 -24.99 -19.22 24.26
CA LYS A 442 -26.10 -20.16 24.11
C LYS A 442 -26.24 -20.59 22.65
N ALA A 443 -26.98 -21.68 22.41
CA ALA A 443 -27.19 -22.21 21.06
C ALA A 443 -27.74 -21.15 20.11
N GLY A 444 -28.70 -20.32 20.56
CA GLY A 444 -29.21 -19.21 19.79
C GLY A 444 -28.18 -18.14 19.40
N ASP A 445 -27.14 -17.90 20.22
CA ASP A 445 -26.06 -16.96 19.89
C ASP A 445 -25.11 -17.56 18.84
N ALA A 446 -24.77 -18.84 19.00
CA ALA A 446 -23.98 -19.59 18.01
C ALA A 446 -24.70 -19.69 16.65
N ILE A 447 -26.02 -19.91 16.65
CA ILE A 447 -26.84 -19.93 15.43
C ILE A 447 -26.83 -18.57 14.74
N LYS A 448 -27.01 -17.46 15.48
CA LYS A 448 -26.93 -16.10 14.92
C LYS A 448 -25.56 -15.84 14.28
N HIS A 449 -24.49 -16.23 14.96
CA HIS A 449 -23.14 -16.16 14.39
C HIS A 449 -23.03 -16.94 13.07
N LEU A 450 -23.51 -18.19 13.04
CA LEU A 450 -23.42 -19.02 11.84
C LEU A 450 -24.26 -18.48 10.67
N ILE A 451 -25.46 -17.93 10.93
CA ILE A 451 -26.27 -17.28 9.89
C ILE A 451 -25.49 -16.13 9.25
N GLN A 452 -24.86 -15.28 10.07
CA GLN A 452 -24.01 -14.21 9.57
C GLN A 452 -22.81 -14.77 8.80
N ALA A 453 -22.09 -15.73 9.38
CA ALA A 453 -20.92 -16.35 8.75
C ALA A 453 -21.26 -16.97 7.39
N PHE A 454 -22.39 -17.67 7.27
CA PHE A 454 -22.84 -18.28 6.02
C PHE A 454 -23.13 -17.25 4.93
N SER A 455 -23.65 -16.08 5.32
CA SER A 455 -23.89 -14.98 4.37
C SER A 455 -22.60 -14.36 3.81
N PHE A 456 -21.51 -14.39 4.58
CA PHE A 456 -20.23 -13.77 4.19
C PHE A 456 -19.24 -14.74 3.55
N LEU A 457 -19.07 -15.92 4.13
CA LEU A 457 -18.08 -16.92 3.70
C LEU A 457 -18.67 -18.03 2.82
N GLY A 458 -20.01 -18.15 2.78
CA GLY A 458 -20.71 -19.29 2.17
C GLY A 458 -21.03 -20.40 3.17
N ILE A 459 -21.71 -21.46 2.72
CA ILE A 459 -22.16 -22.55 3.58
C ILE A 459 -21.13 -23.70 3.54
N PRO A 460 -20.59 -24.15 4.68
CA PRO A 460 -19.61 -25.23 4.69
C PRO A 460 -20.27 -26.61 4.55
N ARG A 461 -19.54 -27.59 4.01
CA ARG A 461 -19.98 -28.99 4.00
C ARG A 461 -19.99 -29.59 5.41
N SER A 462 -19.05 -29.21 6.25
CA SER A 462 -19.03 -29.62 7.66
C SER A 462 -18.41 -28.59 8.59
N ILE A 463 -18.94 -28.52 9.81
CA ILE A 463 -18.43 -27.67 10.90
C ILE A 463 -17.92 -28.57 12.01
N LYS A 464 -16.71 -28.25 12.47
CA LYS A 464 -16.07 -28.86 13.63
C LYS A 464 -16.12 -27.93 14.82
N THR A 465 -16.72 -28.37 15.92
CA THR A 465 -16.79 -27.62 17.18
C THR A 465 -16.15 -28.40 18.33
N ASP A 466 -16.03 -27.74 19.48
CA ASP A 466 -15.66 -28.42 20.71
C ASP A 466 -16.85 -29.26 21.23
N ASN A 467 -16.64 -29.91 22.36
CA ASN A 467 -17.68 -30.69 23.04
C ASN A 467 -18.55 -29.85 23.99
N GLY A 468 -18.55 -28.53 23.84
CA GLY A 468 -19.31 -27.61 24.67
C GLY A 468 -20.82 -27.89 24.64
N PRO A 469 -21.54 -27.62 25.74
CA PRO A 469 -22.97 -27.92 25.86
C PRO A 469 -23.82 -27.20 24.80
N THR A 470 -23.37 -26.03 24.35
CA THR A 470 -23.97 -25.23 23.28
C THR A 470 -24.11 -26.02 21.98
N TYR A 471 -23.02 -26.65 21.54
CA TYR A 471 -22.95 -27.34 20.26
C TYR A 471 -23.54 -28.75 20.31
N LYS A 472 -23.88 -29.26 21.50
CA LYS A 472 -24.62 -30.52 21.70
C LYS A 472 -26.13 -30.31 21.86
N SER A 473 -26.60 -29.07 21.84
CA SER A 473 -28.03 -28.77 22.00
C SER A 473 -28.84 -29.27 20.80
N ARG A 474 -30.08 -29.74 21.07
CA ARG A 474 -31.03 -30.18 20.03
C ARG A 474 -31.32 -29.07 19.01
N GLU A 475 -31.39 -27.83 19.49
CA GLU A 475 -31.61 -26.64 18.67
C GLU A 475 -30.48 -26.46 17.64
N PHE A 476 -29.21 -26.52 18.07
CA PHE A 476 -28.05 -26.37 17.20
C PHE A 476 -27.94 -27.50 16.16
N CYS A 477 -28.15 -28.75 16.59
CA CYS A 477 -28.15 -29.89 15.66
C CYS A 477 -29.26 -29.78 14.62
N SER A 478 -30.47 -29.36 15.03
CA SER A 478 -31.60 -29.18 14.12
C SER A 478 -31.31 -28.08 13.09
N PHE A 479 -30.69 -26.99 13.51
CA PHE A 479 -30.25 -25.92 12.63
C PHE A 479 -29.25 -26.41 11.57
N LEU A 480 -28.16 -27.09 11.98
CA LEU A 480 -27.18 -27.60 11.02
C LEU A 480 -27.78 -28.60 10.03
N GLN A 481 -28.70 -29.45 10.50
CA GLN A 481 -29.41 -30.40 9.65
C GLN A 481 -30.29 -29.69 8.60
N GLN A 482 -30.99 -28.61 8.97
CA GLN A 482 -31.80 -27.81 8.03
C GLN A 482 -30.95 -27.17 6.92
N TRP A 483 -29.71 -26.77 7.25
CA TRP A 483 -28.78 -26.18 6.29
C TRP A 483 -27.92 -27.21 5.54
N GLY A 484 -28.12 -28.51 5.79
CA GLY A 484 -27.36 -29.58 5.14
C GLY A 484 -25.89 -29.65 5.55
N VAL A 485 -25.53 -29.09 6.71
CA VAL A 485 -24.16 -29.00 7.19
C VAL A 485 -23.84 -30.17 8.13
N GLY A 486 -22.81 -30.94 7.83
CA GLY A 486 -22.36 -32.02 8.71
C GLY A 486 -21.71 -31.48 9.99
N HIS A 487 -22.13 -31.96 11.16
CA HIS A 487 -21.52 -31.59 12.44
C HIS A 487 -20.51 -32.66 12.90
N LYS A 488 -19.29 -32.23 13.24
CA LYS A 488 -18.25 -33.10 13.81
C LYS A 488 -17.79 -32.50 15.14
N THR A 489 -17.78 -33.27 16.21
CA THR A 489 -17.18 -32.83 17.47
C THR A 489 -15.74 -33.31 17.59
N GLY A 490 -14.90 -32.57 18.32
CA GLY A 490 -13.55 -33.01 18.67
C GLY A 490 -13.54 -34.27 19.55
N ILE A 491 -12.39 -34.97 19.59
CA ILE A 491 -12.16 -36.06 20.56
C ILE A 491 -12.08 -35.42 21.96
N PRO A 492 -12.84 -35.90 22.97
CA PRO A 492 -12.73 -35.39 24.33
C PRO A 492 -11.28 -35.40 24.83
N HIS A 493 -10.85 -34.31 25.47
CA HIS A 493 -9.51 -34.14 26.04
C HIS A 493 -8.32 -34.18 25.05
N SER A 494 -8.56 -34.05 23.74
CA SER A 494 -7.49 -33.87 22.75
C SER A 494 -7.47 -32.43 22.20
N PRO A 495 -6.57 -31.56 22.71
CA PRO A 495 -6.51 -30.14 22.29
C PRO A 495 -6.07 -29.97 20.82
N THR A 496 -5.49 -31.00 20.20
CA THR A 496 -4.88 -30.90 18.88
C THR A 496 -5.90 -30.79 17.73
N GLY A 497 -7.17 -31.12 17.98
CA GLY A 497 -8.23 -31.12 16.97
C GLY A 497 -8.78 -29.74 16.57
N GLN A 498 -8.49 -28.68 17.33
CA GLN A 498 -9.02 -27.32 17.12
C GLN A 498 -7.91 -26.25 17.03
N ALA A 499 -6.68 -26.68 16.79
CA ALA A 499 -5.52 -25.79 16.77
C ALA A 499 -5.57 -24.66 15.71
N VAL A 500 -6.46 -24.73 14.71
CA VAL A 500 -6.61 -23.66 13.71
C VAL A 500 -7.40 -22.49 14.30
N VAL A 501 -8.55 -22.76 14.92
CA VAL A 501 -9.36 -21.69 15.53
C VAL A 501 -8.67 -21.10 16.77
N GLU A 502 -7.92 -21.91 17.54
CA GLU A 502 -7.12 -21.41 18.67
C GLU A 502 -6.02 -20.42 18.25
N ARG A 503 -5.30 -20.70 17.15
CA ARG A 503 -4.32 -19.74 16.59
C ARG A 503 -5.00 -18.45 16.15
N THR A 504 -6.19 -18.57 15.56
CA THR A 504 -6.99 -17.42 15.16
C THR A 504 -7.43 -16.60 16.37
N HIS A 505 -7.79 -17.21 17.50
CA HIS A 505 -8.08 -16.50 18.75
C HIS A 505 -6.88 -15.67 19.23
N GLN A 506 -5.68 -16.24 19.21
CA GLN A 506 -4.46 -15.53 19.60
C GLN A 506 -4.19 -14.33 18.67
N ASN A 507 -4.37 -14.50 17.37
CA ASN A 507 -4.21 -13.42 16.39
C ASN A 507 -5.25 -12.31 16.58
N ILE A 508 -6.53 -12.65 16.76
CA ILE A 508 -7.61 -11.69 17.00
C ILE A 508 -7.32 -10.88 18.27
N LYS A 509 -6.98 -11.56 19.38
CA LYS A 509 -6.64 -10.88 20.65
C LYS A 509 -5.42 -9.96 20.50
N ARG A 510 -4.40 -10.38 19.75
CA ARG A 510 -3.23 -9.54 19.48
C ARG A 510 -3.59 -8.29 18.70
N ILE A 511 -4.42 -8.39 17.66
CA ILE A 511 -4.85 -7.24 16.85
C ILE A 511 -5.71 -6.30 17.70
N LEU A 512 -6.65 -6.84 18.49
CA LEU A 512 -7.49 -6.04 19.39
C LEU A 512 -6.70 -5.29 20.46
N ASN A 513 -5.55 -5.81 20.89
CA ASN A 513 -4.68 -5.13 21.85
C ASN A 513 -3.76 -4.07 21.20
N GLN A 514 -3.62 -4.07 19.87
CA GLN A 514 -2.80 -3.10 19.12
C GLN A 514 -3.61 -1.90 18.61
N GLN A 515 -4.94 -2.00 18.63
CA GLN A 515 -5.88 -0.90 18.39
C GLN A 515 -6.16 -0.15 19.69
#